data_AF-A0A376LGP0-F1
#
_entry.id   AF-A0A376LGP0-F1
#
_cell.length_a   1.000
_cell.length_b   1.000
_cell.length_c   1.000
_cell.angle_alpha   90.00
_cell.angle_beta   90.00
_cell.angle_gamma   90.00
#
_symmetry.space_group_name_H-M   'P 1'
#
loop_
_entity.id
_entity.type
_entity.pdbx_description
1 polymer ?
#
loop_
_entity_poly.entity_id
_entity_poly.type
_entity_poly.pdbx_seq_one_letter_code
_entity_poly.pdbx_strand_id
1 'polypeptide(L)'
;MDIGTAKPNAEELLAAPHRLLDIRDPSQAYSAADFRRDALAEMADITAAGRIPLLVGGTMLYFKALLEGLSPLPSARPGSAGQN
;
A
#
# COMPACT_ATOMS: atom_id res chain seq x y z
N MET A 1 -7.31 -2.52 11.73
CA MET A 1 -6.74 -1.54 12.71
C MET A 1 -7.28 -0.19 12.31
N ASP A 2 -8.00 0.51 13.20
CA ASP A 2 -8.87 1.62 12.79
C ASP A 2 -8.54 2.93 13.53
N ILE A 3 -8.73 2.97 14.85
CA ILE A 3 -8.54 4.20 15.66
C ILE A 3 -7.05 4.60 15.76
N GLY A 4 -6.16 3.63 16.00
CA GLY A 4 -4.72 3.90 16.17
C GLY A 4 -3.96 4.23 14.88
N THR A 5 -4.62 4.15 13.72
CA THR A 5 -4.01 4.38 12.39
C THR A 5 -4.60 5.59 11.67
N ALA A 6 -5.42 6.39 12.35
CA ALA A 6 -6.15 7.53 11.78
C ALA A 6 -6.92 7.14 10.50
N LYS A 7 -7.56 5.96 10.49
CA LYS A 7 -8.34 5.51 9.34
C LYS A 7 -9.56 6.42 9.15
N PRO A 8 -9.90 6.81 7.90
CA PRO A 8 -11.14 7.53 7.64
C PRO A 8 -12.36 6.75 8.15
N ASN A 9 -13.36 7.45 8.67
CA ASN A 9 -14.58 6.85 9.15
C ASN A 9 -15.48 6.38 7.97
N ALA A 10 -16.57 5.66 8.29
CA ALA A 10 -17.45 5.11 7.27
C ALA A 10 -18.11 6.18 6.37
N GLU A 11 -18.45 7.35 6.92
CA GLU A 11 -19.04 8.45 6.15
C GLU A 11 -18.03 9.05 5.17
N GLU A 12 -16.78 9.22 5.59
CA GLU A 12 -15.67 9.68 4.74
C GLU A 12 -15.37 8.68 3.63
N LEU A 13 -15.40 7.37 3.92
CA LEU A 13 -15.17 6.32 2.91
C LEU A 13 -16.34 6.20 1.91
N LEU A 14 -17.57 6.51 2.32
CA LEU A 14 -18.71 6.58 1.41
C LEU A 14 -18.59 7.77 0.46
N ALA A 15 -18.12 8.92 0.95
CA ALA A 15 -17.91 10.12 0.13
C ALA A 15 -16.70 9.98 -0.82
N ALA A 16 -15.60 9.38 -0.34
CA ALA A 16 -14.38 9.15 -1.08
C ALA A 16 -13.89 7.72 -0.85
N PRO A 17 -14.30 6.76 -1.71
CA PRO A 17 -13.85 5.38 -1.61
C PRO A 17 -12.33 5.27 -1.79
N HIS A 18 -11.63 4.78 -0.77
CA HIS A 18 -10.19 4.56 -0.81
C HIS A 18 -9.90 3.09 -1.15
N ARG A 19 -8.94 2.88 -2.06
CA ARG A 19 -8.40 1.55 -2.37
C ARG A 19 -7.21 1.22 -1.46
N LEU A 20 -6.83 -0.05 -1.39
CA LEU A 20 -5.71 -0.56 -0.57
C LEU A 20 -5.86 -0.35 0.95
N LEU A 21 -7.08 -0.13 1.44
CA LEU A 21 -7.41 -0.20 2.87
C LEU A 21 -7.94 -1.61 3.22
N ASP A 22 -7.55 -2.12 4.39
CA ASP A 22 -7.97 -3.43 4.92
C ASP A 22 -7.70 -4.63 4.01
N ILE A 23 -6.66 -4.55 3.19
CA ILE A 23 -6.26 -5.61 2.24
C ILE A 23 -5.40 -6.71 2.86
N ARG A 24 -5.00 -6.57 4.13
CA ARG A 24 -4.12 -7.50 4.84
C ARG A 24 -4.57 -7.67 6.28
N ASP A 25 -4.41 -8.88 6.79
CA ASP A 25 -4.51 -9.15 8.22
C ASP A 25 -3.32 -8.50 8.94
N PRO A 26 -3.50 -7.94 10.15
CA PRO A 26 -2.41 -7.31 10.91
C PRO A 26 -1.20 -8.22 11.19
N SER A 27 -1.40 -9.55 11.21
CA SER A 27 -0.31 -10.52 11.38
C SER A 27 0.54 -10.71 10.13
N GLN A 28 0.09 -10.24 8.97
CA GLN A 28 0.80 -10.37 7.71
C GLN A 28 1.66 -9.14 7.44
N ALA A 29 2.94 -9.36 7.17
CA ALA A 29 3.82 -8.30 6.70
C ALA A 29 3.37 -7.79 5.33
N TYR A 30 3.47 -6.47 5.13
CA TYR A 30 3.23 -5.82 3.86
C TYR A 30 4.45 -4.98 3.49
N SER A 31 4.98 -5.17 2.27
CA SER A 31 6.23 -4.55 1.84
C SER A 31 6.01 -3.42 0.85
N ALA A 32 7.04 -2.59 0.63
CA ALA A 32 7.03 -1.56 -0.42
C ALA A 32 6.90 -2.17 -1.83
N ALA A 33 7.38 -3.40 -2.04
CA ALA A 33 7.22 -4.12 -3.30
C ALA A 33 5.78 -4.57 -3.52
N ASP A 34 5.13 -5.06 -2.47
CA ASP A 34 3.71 -5.41 -2.50
C ASP A 34 2.85 -4.17 -2.79
N PHE A 35 3.10 -3.07 -2.07
CA PHE A 35 2.44 -1.80 -2.32
C PHE A 35 2.59 -1.35 -3.76
N ARG A 36 3.80 -1.40 -4.31
CA ARG A 36 4.03 -0.97 -5.70
C ARG A 36 3.22 -1.81 -6.69
N ARG A 37 3.21 -3.14 -6.52
CA ARG A 37 2.44 -4.05 -7.39
C ARG A 37 0.96 -3.70 -7.33
N ASP A 38 0.42 -3.59 -6.13
CA ASP A 38 -1.01 -3.41 -5.91
C ASP A 38 -1.44 -1.99 -6.36
N ALA A 39 -0.65 -0.95 -6.05
CA ALA A 39 -0.91 0.41 -6.51
C ALA A 39 -0.90 0.54 -8.04
N LEU A 40 0.03 -0.11 -8.74
CA LEU A 40 0.07 -0.08 -10.21
C LEU A 40 -1.17 -0.73 -10.83
N ALA A 41 -1.66 -1.84 -10.26
CA ALA A 41 -2.89 -2.47 -10.72
C ALA A 41 -4.10 -1.54 -10.54
N GLU A 42 -4.24 -0.94 -9.34
CA GLU A 42 -5.35 -0.03 -9.05
C GLU A 42 -5.31 1.24 -9.89
N MET A 43 -4.12 1.79 -10.14
CA MET A 43 -3.93 2.94 -11.02
C MET A 43 -4.36 2.61 -12.46
N ALA A 44 -4.01 1.43 -12.97
CA ALA A 44 -4.41 0.99 -14.30
C ALA A 44 -5.93 0.89 -14.43
N ASP A 45 -6.61 0.30 -13.43
CA ASP A 45 -8.07 0.18 -13.41
C ASP A 45 -8.76 1.55 -13.36
N ILE A 46 -8.27 2.46 -12.52
CA ILE A 46 -8.81 3.82 -12.39
C ILE A 46 -8.64 4.59 -13.70
N THR A 47 -7.47 4.51 -14.33
CA THR A 47 -7.19 5.18 -15.61
C THR A 47 -7.99 4.56 -16.76
N ALA A 48 -8.16 3.24 -16.80
CA ALA A 48 -9.00 2.56 -17.79
C ALA A 48 -10.48 3.00 -17.68
N ALA A 49 -10.93 3.36 -16.49
CA ALA A 49 -12.25 3.94 -16.25
C ALA A 49 -12.35 5.45 -16.55
N GLY A 50 -11.31 6.07 -17.15
CA GLY A 50 -11.30 7.49 -17.50
C GLY A 50 -11.12 8.45 -16.32
N ARG A 51 -10.60 7.95 -15.19
CA ARG A 51 -10.39 8.73 -13.95
C ARG A 51 -8.91 8.94 -13.67
N ILE A 52 -8.61 9.91 -12.80
CA ILE A 52 -7.24 10.21 -12.36
C ILE A 52 -6.98 9.50 -11.02
N PRO A 53 -5.97 8.63 -10.91
CA PRO A 53 -5.55 8.07 -9.64
C PRO A 53 -4.96 9.16 -8.73
N LEU A 54 -5.53 9.33 -7.54
CA LEU A 54 -5.02 10.23 -6.50
C LEU A 54 -4.52 9.38 -5.32
N LEU A 55 -3.20 9.35 -5.13
CA LEU A 55 -2.58 8.61 -4.04
C LEU A 55 -2.42 9.52 -2.81
N VAL A 56 -2.90 9.07 -1.66
CA VAL A 56 -2.83 9.78 -0.38
C VAL A 56 -2.21 8.89 0.69
N GLY A 57 -1.35 9.44 1.56
CA GLY A 57 -0.73 8.71 2.65
C GLY A 57 0.61 9.30 3.13
N GLY A 58 1.07 8.86 4.30
CA GLY A 58 2.32 9.36 4.92
C GLY A 58 3.56 8.48 4.71
N THR A 59 3.42 7.29 4.13
CA THR A 59 4.53 6.33 4.00
C THR A 59 5.42 6.65 2.81
N MET A 60 6.32 7.62 2.95
CA MET A 60 7.14 8.13 1.84
C MET A 60 7.99 7.06 1.13
N LEU A 61 8.43 6.01 1.84
CA LEU A 61 9.15 4.89 1.21
C LEU A 61 8.31 4.18 0.13
N TYR A 62 7.00 4.09 0.31
CA TYR A 62 6.09 3.46 -0.65
C TYR A 62 5.93 4.31 -1.91
N PHE A 63 5.80 5.63 -1.74
CA PHE A 63 5.79 6.57 -2.86
C PHE A 63 7.12 6.53 -3.64
N LYS A 64 8.25 6.50 -2.94
CA LYS A 64 9.57 6.39 -3.58
C LYS A 64 9.68 5.10 -4.39
N ALA A 65 9.30 3.96 -3.81
CA ALA A 65 9.30 2.68 -4.50
C ALA A 65 8.39 2.67 -5.74
N LEU A 66 7.24 3.34 -5.68
CA LEU A 66 6.32 3.45 -6.81
C LEU A 66 6.91 4.32 -7.94
N LEU A 67 7.49 5.47 -7.60
CA LEU A 67 8.03 6.45 -8.56
C LEU A 67 9.34 5.97 -9.21
N GLU A 68 10.28 5.49 -8.41
CA GLU A 68 11.64 5.16 -8.85
C GLU A 68 11.80 3.67 -9.19
N GLY A 69 10.83 2.83 -8.79
CA GLY A 69 10.98 1.39 -8.80
C GLY A 69 11.80 0.88 -7.62
N LEU A 70 12.00 -0.43 -7.59
CA LEU A 70 12.83 -1.10 -6.59
C LEU A 70 13.90 -1.92 -7.31
N SER A 71 15.13 -1.89 -6.81
CA SER A 71 16.15 -2.84 -7.23
C SER A 71 15.65 -4.27 -6.95
N PRO A 72 15.92 -5.24 -7.85
CA PRO A 72 15.47 -6.63 -7.69
C PRO A 72 16.27 -7.28 -6.55
N LEU A 73 15.80 -7.07 -5.32
CA LEU A 73 16.34 -7.64 -4.11
C LEU A 73 15.49 -8.85 -3.68
N PRO A 74 16.10 -9.89 -3.10
CA PRO A 74 15.37 -11.03 -2.59
C PRO A 74 14.41 -10.61 -1.48
N SER A 75 13.21 -11.17 -1.48
CA SER A 75 12.22 -10.97 -0.42
C SER A 75 12.75 -11.45 0.93
N ALA A 76 12.26 -10.84 2.01
CA ALA A 76 12.61 -11.26 3.37
C ALA A 76 12.29 -12.75 3.59
N ARG A 77 13.27 -13.49 4.10
CA ARG A 77 13.07 -14.88 4.54
C ARG A 77 12.67 -14.88 6.02
N PRO A 78 11.57 -15.55 6.42
CA PRO A 78 11.31 -15.79 7.82
C PRO A 78 12.44 -16.66 8.40
N GLY A 79 13.15 -16.18 9.42
CA GLY A 79 14.17 -16.96 10.15
C GLY A 79 15.58 -16.36 10.25
N SER A 80 15.85 -15.17 9.69
CA SER A 80 17.16 -14.50 9.82
C SER A 80 17.22 -13.47 10.95
N ALA A 81 16.57 -13.73 12.09
CA ALA A 81 16.87 -12.99 13.32
C ALA A 81 18.24 -13.48 13.80
N GLY A 82 19.26 -12.69 13.49
CA GLY A 82 20.62 -12.94 13.93
C GLY A 82 20.67 -13.08 15.45
N GLN A 83 21.11 -14.25 15.89
CA GLN A 83 21.78 -14.41 17.17
C GLN A 83 23.01 -13.50 17.12
N ASN A 84 23.01 -12.45 17.92
CA ASN A 84 24.22 -11.78 18.37
C ASN A 84 24.01 -11.29 19.80
#